data_AF-A0AAU0S6M6-F1
#
_entry.id   AF-A0AAU0S6M6-F1
#
_cell.length_a   1.000
_cell.length_b   1.000
_cell.length_c   1.000
_cell.angle_alpha   90.00
_cell.angle_beta   90.00
_cell.angle_gamma   90.00
#
_symmetry.space_group_name_H-M   'P 1'
#
loop_
_entity.id
_entity.type
_entity.pdbx_description
1 polymer ?
#
loop_
_entity_poly.entity_id
_entity_poly.type
_entity_poly.pdbx_seq_one_letter_code
_entity_poly.pdbx_strand_id
1 'polypeptide(L)'
;MFFFSAFPCGAQINGKEKNSNSSDTGLVKNMDQFKIMLKKTEIENISIAEAGERPFYNSLNCWALIENQGVDSGDNKSDQSYAFGEPQWDKSINLKESDTAVVNQLLLDSNNRDAYQLFRLMPHSVMWWIRINKGISLITLTTAIHETVHDMHTLMRKCNSGNSTYLFNGYGRITERHPGDSANFSIVEEVIPDKFKVLLPSNSNFNTYIIKSKKFTGNDISTGVDEFNAYTIAANLETNLTSTSVYQKFKTSGLDSYSGNISGMSDFMLYILCYFKAARAHYPSTYQNIQNSHLFLAHINRLWESAENTLSIAYKFTLSEGGIYYVNSQVIAEIYSPELISELDLLGVKHLHFDHWNNTYFSKNRGIKNLPEK
;
A
#
# COMPACT_ATOMS: atom_id res chain seq x y z
N MET A 1 -14.96 2.68 25.49
CA MET A 1 -14.04 1.59 25.11
C MET A 1 -14.60 0.94 23.84
N PHE A 2 -14.21 1.43 22.67
CA PHE A 2 -14.58 0.83 21.38
C PHE A 2 -13.28 0.48 20.65
N PHE A 3 -12.99 -0.82 20.56
CA PHE A 3 -11.93 -1.33 19.70
C PHE A 3 -12.50 -1.46 18.28
N PHE A 4 -12.02 -0.63 17.34
CA PHE A 4 -12.23 -0.88 15.92
C PHE A 4 -11.06 -1.72 15.41
N SER A 5 -11.34 -3.01 15.22
CA SER A 5 -10.48 -3.95 14.51
C SER A 5 -10.47 -3.62 13.02
N ALA A 6 -9.28 -3.52 12.42
CA ALA A 6 -9.10 -3.60 10.98
C ALA A 6 -9.81 -4.87 10.46
N PHE A 7 -10.71 -4.70 9.48
CA PHE A 7 -11.36 -5.80 8.79
C PHE A 7 -10.33 -6.52 7.91
N PRO A 8 -10.14 -7.85 8.05
CA PRO A 8 -9.33 -8.59 7.10
C PRO A 8 -10.14 -8.76 5.79
N CYS A 9 -9.56 -8.32 4.67
CA CYS A 9 -10.06 -8.59 3.33
C CYS A 9 -10.18 -10.11 3.14
N GLY A 10 -11.42 -10.58 3.03
CA GLY A 10 -11.76 -12.00 2.93
C GLY A 10 -13.26 -12.19 2.84
N ALA A 11 -13.91 -11.57 1.86
CA ALA A 11 -15.33 -11.80 1.60
C ALA A 11 -15.49 -12.84 0.47
N GLN A 12 -15.87 -14.06 0.85
CA GLN A 12 -16.55 -14.99 -0.05
C GLN A 12 -17.94 -14.43 -0.40
N ILE A 13 -18.33 -14.43 -1.67
CA ILE A 13 -19.71 -14.11 -2.08
C ILE A 13 -20.29 -15.30 -2.85
N ASN A 14 -21.33 -15.91 -2.27
CA ASN A 14 -22.26 -16.82 -2.94
C ASN A 14 -23.26 -16.01 -3.78
N GLY A 15 -23.52 -16.44 -5.01
CA GLY A 15 -24.21 -15.65 -6.04
C GLY A 15 -25.75 -15.54 -5.93
N LYS A 16 -26.31 -14.69 -6.79
CA LYS A 16 -27.56 -14.89 -7.56
C LYS A 16 -27.77 -13.76 -8.57
N GLU A 17 -28.16 -14.14 -9.79
CA GLU A 17 -28.45 -13.27 -10.94
C GLU A 17 -29.61 -12.29 -10.69
N LYS A 18 -29.54 -11.11 -11.32
CA LYS A 18 -30.70 -10.42 -11.92
C LYS A 18 -30.28 -9.31 -12.90
N ASN A 19 -30.87 -9.37 -14.10
CA ASN A 19 -30.79 -8.41 -15.20
C ASN A 19 -31.33 -7.01 -14.82
N SER A 20 -30.70 -5.95 -15.35
CA SER A 20 -31.43 -4.84 -16.00
C SER A 20 -30.49 -3.81 -16.67
N ASN A 21 -30.91 -3.36 -17.87
CA ASN A 21 -30.31 -2.32 -18.70
C ASN A 21 -30.59 -0.90 -18.16
N SER A 22 -29.61 0.00 -18.22
CA SER A 22 -29.85 1.43 -18.47
C SER A 22 -28.56 2.13 -18.94
N SER A 23 -28.62 2.77 -20.11
CA SER A 23 -27.58 3.60 -20.70
C SER A 23 -27.55 4.99 -20.07
N ASP A 24 -26.35 5.50 -19.72
CA ASP A 24 -26.19 6.85 -19.20
C ASP A 24 -25.12 7.62 -19.97
N THR A 25 -25.50 8.79 -20.50
CA THR A 25 -24.77 9.58 -21.51
C THR A 25 -23.89 10.69 -20.91
N GLY A 26 -23.62 10.61 -19.60
CA GLY A 26 -22.84 11.59 -18.84
C GLY A 26 -21.31 11.48 -18.97
N LEU A 27 -20.77 10.32 -19.40
CA LEU A 27 -19.32 10.06 -19.44
C LEU A 27 -18.57 10.89 -20.51
N VAL A 28 -19.23 11.19 -21.62
CA VAL A 28 -18.55 11.76 -22.81
C VAL A 28 -18.06 13.20 -22.57
N LYS A 29 -18.74 13.98 -21.72
CA LYS A 29 -18.37 15.39 -21.47
C LYS A 29 -17.12 15.57 -20.59
N ASN A 30 -16.84 14.64 -19.68
CA ASN A 30 -15.64 14.71 -18.83
C ASN A 30 -14.36 14.35 -19.61
N MET A 31 -14.50 13.53 -20.65
CA MET A 31 -13.38 13.07 -21.47
C MET A 31 -12.81 14.18 -22.38
N ASP A 32 -13.66 15.11 -22.85
CA ASP A 32 -13.23 16.22 -23.70
C ASP A 32 -12.54 17.35 -22.93
N GLN A 33 -12.97 17.63 -21.69
CA GLN A 33 -12.23 18.56 -20.82
C GLN A 33 -10.85 18.01 -20.42
N PHE A 34 -10.72 16.68 -20.29
CA PHE A 34 -9.46 16.01 -19.96
C PHE A 34 -8.48 16.00 -21.14
N LYS A 35 -8.96 15.80 -22.38
CA LYS A 35 -8.15 15.91 -23.62
C LYS A 35 -7.54 17.31 -23.82
N ILE A 36 -8.25 18.36 -23.41
CA ILE A 36 -7.76 19.75 -23.47
C ILE A 36 -6.62 19.96 -22.45
N MET A 37 -6.68 19.30 -21.30
CA MET A 37 -5.61 19.34 -20.29
C MET A 37 -4.34 18.63 -20.77
N LEU A 38 -4.48 17.52 -21.50
CA LEU A 38 -3.36 16.73 -22.05
C LEU A 38 -2.57 17.48 -23.14
N LYS A 39 -3.24 18.26 -24.00
CA LYS A 39 -2.60 18.99 -25.12
C LYS A 39 -1.64 20.12 -24.70
N LYS A 40 -1.68 20.55 -23.44
CA LYS A 40 -0.84 21.64 -22.92
C LYS A 40 0.50 21.18 -22.31
N THR A 41 0.75 19.88 -22.23
CA THR A 41 1.88 19.32 -21.48
C THR A 41 2.89 18.54 -22.34
N GLU A 42 2.81 18.65 -23.68
CA GLU A 42 3.85 18.14 -24.58
C GLU A 42 5.10 19.02 -24.49
N ILE A 43 5.96 18.73 -23.51
CA ILE A 43 7.36 19.17 -23.49
C ILE A 43 8.23 17.92 -23.25
N GLU A 44 9.02 17.64 -24.29
CA GLU A 44 10.28 16.88 -24.33
C GLU A 44 10.25 15.37 -24.03
N ASN A 45 10.09 14.61 -25.12
CA ASN A 45 10.55 13.22 -25.25
C ASN A 45 12.08 13.18 -25.25
N ILE A 46 12.72 12.86 -24.11
CA ILE A 46 14.14 12.44 -24.05
C ILE A 46 14.30 11.27 -23.06
N SER A 47 14.85 10.14 -23.54
CA SER A 47 15.58 9.06 -22.85
C SER A 47 15.04 8.37 -21.57
N ILE A 48 13.73 8.35 -21.31
CA ILE A 48 13.17 7.74 -20.07
C ILE A 48 13.08 6.18 -20.10
N ALA A 49 13.31 5.54 -21.25
CA ALA A 49 13.11 4.09 -21.41
C ALA A 49 14.15 3.21 -20.67
N GLU A 50 15.34 3.72 -20.34
CA GLU A 50 16.40 2.93 -19.68
C GLU A 50 16.26 2.83 -18.15
N ALA A 51 15.34 3.59 -17.53
CA ALA A 51 15.22 3.68 -16.07
C ALA A 51 13.99 2.96 -15.48
N GLY A 52 13.15 2.31 -16.30
CA GLY A 52 11.89 1.68 -15.84
C GLY A 52 10.86 2.68 -15.28
N GLU A 53 11.14 3.98 -15.40
CA GLU A 53 10.25 5.05 -15.01
C GLU A 53 9.38 5.40 -16.22
N ARG A 54 8.07 5.57 -16.06
CA ARG A 54 7.25 6.18 -17.11
C ARG A 54 6.43 7.31 -16.51
N PRO A 55 6.36 8.50 -17.15
CA PRO A 55 5.39 9.50 -16.78
C PRO A 55 4.01 8.84 -16.81
N PHE A 56 3.24 9.03 -15.74
CA PHE A 56 1.96 8.37 -15.56
C PHE A 56 1.00 8.56 -16.76
N TYR A 57 1.13 9.68 -17.47
CA TYR A 57 0.34 9.99 -18.66
C TYR A 57 0.54 9.01 -19.83
N ASN A 58 1.71 8.37 -19.95
CA ASN A 58 1.94 7.39 -21.01
C ASN A 58 1.32 6.01 -20.71
N SER A 59 1.05 5.70 -19.42
CA SER A 59 0.25 4.52 -19.04
C SER A 59 -1.25 4.71 -19.20
N LEU A 60 -1.75 5.95 -19.34
CA LEU A 60 -3.18 6.23 -19.55
C LEU A 60 -3.69 5.82 -20.94
N ASN A 61 -2.81 5.68 -21.95
CA ASN A 61 -3.20 5.14 -23.25
C ASN A 61 -3.67 3.67 -23.15
N CYS A 62 -3.17 2.93 -22.16
CA CYS A 62 -3.68 1.60 -21.85
C CYS A 62 -5.04 1.65 -21.14
N TRP A 63 -5.32 2.71 -20.38
CA TRP A 63 -6.61 2.90 -19.69
C TRP A 63 -7.76 3.08 -20.69
N ALA A 64 -7.55 3.88 -21.73
CA ALA A 64 -8.50 4.01 -22.84
C ALA A 64 -8.67 2.70 -23.64
N LEU A 65 -7.68 1.81 -23.64
CA LEU A 65 -7.78 0.48 -24.27
C LEU A 65 -8.57 -0.50 -23.38
N ILE A 66 -8.38 -0.47 -22.06
CA ILE A 66 -9.13 -1.32 -21.11
C ILE A 66 -10.62 -0.93 -21.06
N GLU A 67 -10.95 0.37 -21.14
CA GLU A 67 -12.35 0.81 -21.21
C GLU A 67 -13.01 0.55 -22.58
N ASN A 68 -12.25 0.59 -23.69
CA ASN A 68 -12.78 0.34 -25.03
C ASN A 68 -12.83 -1.15 -25.42
N GLN A 69 -12.03 -2.02 -24.77
CA GLN A 69 -12.10 -3.48 -24.96
C GLN A 69 -13.19 -4.11 -24.07
N GLY A 70 -14.40 -3.53 -24.10
CA GLY A 70 -15.55 -4.09 -23.42
C GLY A 70 -15.58 -5.61 -23.55
N VAL A 71 -15.62 -6.27 -22.38
CA VAL A 71 -15.75 -7.71 -22.14
C VAL A 71 -16.21 -8.48 -23.38
N ASP A 72 -15.25 -8.96 -24.19
CA ASP A 72 -15.53 -9.97 -25.20
C ASP A 72 -15.55 -11.32 -24.46
N SER A 73 -16.76 -11.71 -24.06
CA SER A 73 -17.07 -13.01 -23.50
C SER A 73 -16.86 -14.09 -24.57
N GLY A 74 -15.68 -14.72 -24.56
CA GLY A 74 -15.34 -15.84 -25.44
C GLY A 74 -14.57 -16.91 -24.68
N ASP A 75 -15.18 -18.09 -24.59
CA ASP A 75 -14.77 -19.31 -23.89
C ASP A 75 -13.26 -19.63 -23.82
N ASN A 76 -12.76 -19.83 -22.60
CA ASN A 76 -12.02 -21.05 -22.25
C ASN A 76 -11.90 -21.22 -20.72
N LYS A 77 -12.50 -22.30 -20.23
CA LYS A 77 -12.39 -22.79 -18.85
C LYS A 77 -11.03 -23.45 -18.64
N SER A 78 -10.21 -22.90 -17.75
CA SER A 78 -9.22 -23.58 -16.88
C SER A 78 -8.01 -22.70 -16.56
N ASP A 79 -8.28 -21.50 -16.05
CA ASP A 79 -7.40 -20.79 -15.14
C ASP A 79 -8.31 -19.83 -14.38
N GLN A 80 -8.19 -19.76 -13.05
CA GLN A 80 -8.95 -18.80 -12.24
C GLN A 80 -8.42 -17.38 -12.53
N SER A 81 -8.80 -16.89 -13.70
CA SER A 81 -8.84 -15.50 -14.05
C SER A 81 -9.81 -14.82 -13.10
N TYR A 82 -9.35 -13.76 -12.43
CA TYR A 82 -10.21 -12.81 -11.76
C TYR A 82 -11.07 -12.13 -12.83
N ALA A 83 -12.17 -12.79 -13.21
CA ALA A 83 -13.22 -12.21 -14.02
C ALA A 83 -13.88 -11.12 -13.17
N PHE A 84 -13.53 -9.86 -13.47
CA PHE A 84 -14.19 -8.71 -12.89
C PHE A 84 -15.61 -8.66 -13.49
N GLY A 85 -16.59 -9.16 -12.74
CA GLY A 85 -17.95 -8.66 -12.90
C GLY A 85 -17.94 -7.16 -12.60
N GLU A 86 -18.78 -6.40 -13.29
CA GLU A 86 -19.03 -5.00 -12.90
C GLU A 86 -19.33 -4.96 -11.39
N PRO A 87 -18.68 -4.08 -10.61
CA PRO A 87 -18.95 -3.95 -9.20
C PRO A 87 -20.46 -3.69 -9.02
N GLN A 88 -21.17 -4.59 -8.34
CA GLN A 88 -22.55 -4.30 -7.97
C GLN A 88 -22.54 -3.22 -6.88
N TRP A 89 -22.74 -1.98 -7.31
CA TRP A 89 -22.71 -0.79 -6.48
C TRP A 89 -23.80 -0.83 -5.41
N ASP A 90 -23.41 -0.83 -4.14
CA ASP A 90 -24.35 -0.59 -3.04
C ASP A 90 -24.72 0.92 -3.03
N LYS A 91 -25.96 1.21 -3.43
CA LYS A 91 -26.52 2.58 -3.51
C LYS A 91 -27.03 3.10 -2.16
N SER A 92 -26.90 2.34 -1.06
CA SER A 92 -27.54 2.68 0.23
C SER A 92 -26.76 3.66 1.11
N ILE A 93 -25.53 4.04 0.73
CA ILE A 93 -24.68 4.96 1.50
C ILE A 93 -24.61 6.32 0.79
N ASN A 94 -25.47 7.24 1.22
CA ASN A 94 -25.59 8.60 0.65
C ASN A 94 -24.40 9.49 1.03
N LEU A 95 -23.27 9.36 0.31
CA LEU A 95 -22.29 10.44 0.22
C LEU A 95 -22.82 11.53 -0.72
N LYS A 96 -22.66 12.79 -0.32
CA LYS A 96 -23.04 13.96 -1.12
C LYS A 96 -21.89 14.35 -2.04
N GLU A 97 -22.17 15.09 -3.11
CA GLU A 97 -21.12 15.65 -3.99
C GLU A 97 -20.10 16.49 -3.21
N SER A 98 -20.55 17.14 -2.12
CA SER A 98 -19.68 17.84 -1.16
C SER A 98 -18.59 16.96 -0.54
N ASP A 99 -18.82 15.66 -0.39
CA ASP A 99 -17.87 14.75 0.26
C ASP A 99 -16.66 14.48 -0.63
N THR A 100 -16.86 14.39 -1.95
CA THR A 100 -15.76 14.32 -2.93
C THR A 100 -14.89 15.58 -2.89
N ALA A 101 -15.51 16.75 -2.76
CA ALA A 101 -14.79 18.03 -2.64
C ALA A 101 -13.97 18.10 -1.33
N VAL A 102 -14.54 17.61 -0.22
CA VAL A 102 -13.82 17.51 1.06
C VAL A 102 -12.61 16.59 0.94
N VAL A 103 -12.76 15.40 0.36
CA VAL A 103 -11.65 14.46 0.16
C VAL A 103 -10.56 15.10 -0.72
N ASN A 104 -10.94 15.74 -1.82
CA ASN A 104 -9.99 16.45 -2.68
C ASN A 104 -9.20 17.52 -1.90
N GLN A 105 -9.88 18.31 -1.07
CA GLN A 105 -9.23 19.35 -0.26
C GLN A 105 -8.29 18.74 0.79
N LEU A 106 -8.69 17.68 1.49
CA LEU A 106 -7.85 16.99 2.46
C LEU A 106 -6.56 16.45 1.83
N LEU A 107 -6.67 15.88 0.63
CA LEU A 107 -5.52 15.36 -0.09
C LEU A 107 -4.60 16.48 -0.59
N LEU A 108 -5.15 17.61 -1.05
CA LEU A 108 -4.38 18.81 -1.38
C LEU A 108 -3.63 19.37 -0.15
N ASP A 109 -4.34 19.53 0.97
CA ASP A 109 -3.80 20.08 2.21
C ASP A 109 -2.72 19.18 2.82
N SER A 110 -2.81 17.87 2.61
CA SER A 110 -1.79 16.91 3.05
C SER A 110 -0.48 17.06 2.28
N ASN A 111 -0.45 17.73 1.11
CA ASN A 111 0.73 17.76 0.24
C ASN A 111 1.31 16.35 -0.06
N ASN A 112 0.50 15.28 0.04
CA ASN A 112 0.89 13.94 -0.35
C ASN A 112 0.61 13.75 -1.85
N ARG A 113 1.67 13.84 -2.66
CA ARG A 113 1.57 13.75 -4.12
C ARG A 113 0.95 12.43 -4.57
N ASP A 114 1.32 11.30 -3.97
CA ASP A 114 0.81 9.98 -4.36
C ASP A 114 -0.68 9.86 -4.12
N ALA A 115 -1.14 10.15 -2.90
CA ALA A 115 -2.54 10.06 -2.54
C ALA A 115 -3.40 11.03 -3.38
N TYR A 116 -2.90 12.24 -3.64
CA TYR A 116 -3.58 13.20 -4.50
C TYR A 116 -3.68 12.71 -5.95
N GLN A 117 -2.58 12.22 -6.53
CA GLN A 117 -2.61 11.68 -7.89
C GLN A 117 -3.50 10.44 -7.99
N LEU A 118 -3.42 9.53 -7.03
CA LEU A 118 -4.27 8.35 -6.96
C LEU A 118 -5.75 8.74 -6.96
N PHE A 119 -6.14 9.73 -6.15
CA PHE A 119 -7.51 10.23 -6.13
C PHE A 119 -7.94 10.91 -7.43
N ARG A 120 -7.03 11.65 -8.09
CA ARG A 120 -7.30 12.25 -9.41
C ARG A 120 -7.55 11.20 -10.49
N LEU A 121 -6.94 10.04 -10.35
CA LEU A 121 -6.98 8.96 -11.33
C LEU A 121 -8.07 7.94 -11.06
N MET A 122 -8.32 7.64 -9.78
CA MET A 122 -9.28 6.65 -9.33
C MET A 122 -10.24 7.22 -8.27
N PRO A 123 -10.89 8.37 -8.53
CA PRO A 123 -11.78 8.99 -7.54
C PRO A 123 -12.92 8.05 -7.15
N HIS A 124 -13.39 7.22 -8.07
CA HIS A 124 -14.46 6.25 -7.82
C HIS A 124 -14.04 5.15 -6.83
N SER A 125 -12.81 4.62 -6.92
CA SER A 125 -12.33 3.59 -5.98
C SER A 125 -12.11 4.18 -4.59
N VAL A 126 -11.46 5.35 -4.49
CA VAL A 126 -11.26 6.02 -3.19
C VAL A 126 -12.61 6.30 -2.51
N MET A 127 -13.56 6.88 -3.25
CA MET A 127 -14.88 7.19 -2.69
C MET A 127 -15.68 5.93 -2.36
N TRP A 128 -15.48 4.81 -3.06
CA TRP A 128 -16.12 3.53 -2.73
C TRP A 128 -15.64 2.99 -1.38
N TRP A 129 -14.33 2.99 -1.13
CA TRP A 129 -13.77 2.58 0.15
C TRP A 129 -14.25 3.48 1.29
N ILE A 130 -14.33 4.79 1.08
CA ILE A 130 -14.90 5.74 2.05
C ILE A 130 -16.37 5.42 2.35
N ARG A 131 -17.17 5.04 1.33
CA ARG A 131 -18.56 4.63 1.51
C ARG A 131 -18.67 3.38 2.38
N ILE A 132 -17.92 2.33 2.04
CA ILE A 132 -17.99 1.06 2.76
C ILE A 132 -17.55 1.22 4.22
N ASN A 133 -16.61 2.13 4.48
CA ASN A 133 -16.17 2.47 5.82
C ASN A 133 -17.05 3.54 6.52
N LYS A 134 -18.18 3.91 5.91
CA LYS A 134 -19.26 4.74 6.49
C LYS A 134 -18.85 6.15 6.92
N GLY A 135 -17.90 6.78 6.23
CA GLY A 135 -17.62 8.20 6.41
C GLY A 135 -16.16 8.60 6.18
N ILE A 136 -15.89 9.90 6.31
CA ILE A 136 -14.56 10.48 6.16
C ILE A 136 -13.95 10.69 7.55
N SER A 137 -12.86 9.98 7.81
CA SER A 137 -12.03 10.08 9.00
C SER A 137 -10.56 9.86 8.61
N LEU A 138 -9.62 10.06 9.55
CA LEU A 138 -8.22 9.71 9.32
C LEU A 138 -8.08 8.26 8.87
N ILE A 139 -8.69 7.34 9.62
CA ILE A 139 -8.62 5.90 9.38
C ILE A 139 -9.22 5.56 8.01
N THR A 140 -10.44 6.04 7.75
CA THR A 140 -11.16 5.64 6.53
C THR A 140 -10.55 6.24 5.27
N LEU A 141 -10.00 7.46 5.34
CA LEU A 141 -9.30 8.07 4.22
C LEU A 141 -7.98 7.34 3.92
N THR A 142 -7.20 6.99 4.94
CA THR A 142 -5.90 6.34 4.74
C THR A 142 -6.07 4.90 4.32
N THR A 143 -7.06 4.18 4.86
CA THR A 143 -7.50 2.87 4.33
C THR A 143 -7.98 2.98 2.88
N ALA A 144 -8.80 3.97 2.53
CA ALA A 144 -9.27 4.12 1.16
C ALA A 144 -8.10 4.33 0.18
N ILE A 145 -7.11 5.14 0.54
CA ILE A 145 -5.92 5.33 -0.28
C ILE A 145 -5.11 4.04 -0.37
N HIS A 146 -4.86 3.36 0.75
CA HIS A 146 -4.16 2.07 0.80
C HIS A 146 -4.78 1.08 -0.18
N GLU A 147 -6.09 0.84 -0.07
CA GLU A 147 -6.75 -0.17 -0.90
C GLU A 147 -6.84 0.25 -2.37
N THR A 148 -7.01 1.54 -2.67
CA THR A 148 -6.98 2.03 -4.05
C THR A 148 -5.58 1.89 -4.68
N VAL A 149 -4.50 1.85 -3.89
CA VAL A 149 -3.16 1.54 -4.41
C VAL A 149 -3.14 0.12 -5.02
N HIS A 150 -3.75 -0.86 -4.35
CA HIS A 150 -3.85 -2.24 -4.88
C HIS A 150 -4.69 -2.32 -6.15
N ASP A 151 -5.81 -1.59 -6.21
CA ASP A 151 -6.62 -1.48 -7.43
C ASP A 151 -5.78 -0.92 -8.59
N MET A 152 -5.02 0.15 -8.33
CA MET A 152 -4.14 0.78 -9.31
C MET A 152 -3.05 -0.19 -9.78
N HIS A 153 -2.34 -0.87 -8.88
CA HIS A 153 -1.30 -1.82 -9.25
C HIS A 153 -1.83 -2.97 -10.09
N THR A 154 -3.01 -3.48 -9.75
CA THR A 154 -3.67 -4.53 -10.53
C THR A 154 -3.93 -4.07 -11.96
N LEU A 155 -4.43 -2.85 -12.14
CA LEU A 155 -4.65 -2.26 -13.47
C LEU A 155 -3.34 -2.02 -14.22
N MET A 156 -2.35 -1.41 -13.56
CA MET A 156 -1.05 -1.12 -14.17
C MET A 156 -0.31 -2.39 -14.56
N ARG A 157 -0.39 -3.45 -13.76
CA ARG A 157 0.19 -4.76 -14.08
C ARG A 157 -0.39 -5.36 -15.36
N LYS A 158 -1.72 -5.30 -15.53
CA LYS A 158 -2.38 -5.73 -16.78
C LYS A 158 -1.86 -4.96 -18.00
N CYS A 159 -1.62 -3.67 -17.84
CA CYS A 159 -1.08 -2.80 -18.88
C CYS A 159 0.38 -3.06 -19.24
N ASN A 160 1.14 -3.72 -18.37
CA ASN A 160 2.57 -3.94 -18.54
C ASN A 160 2.90 -5.44 -18.63
N SER A 161 2.11 -6.18 -19.41
CA SER A 161 2.36 -7.60 -19.71
C SER A 161 2.48 -8.50 -18.47
N GLY A 162 1.79 -8.14 -17.38
CA GLY A 162 1.83 -8.89 -16.13
C GLY A 162 2.99 -8.53 -15.21
N ASN A 163 3.91 -7.65 -15.62
CA ASN A 163 5.01 -7.20 -14.77
C ASN A 163 4.47 -6.43 -13.55
N SER A 164 5.03 -6.73 -12.39
CA SER A 164 4.79 -6.01 -11.15
C SER A 164 5.11 -4.53 -11.36
N THR A 165 4.07 -3.71 -11.17
CA THR A 165 4.09 -2.27 -11.46
C THR A 165 3.48 -1.51 -10.29
N TYR A 166 4.17 -0.48 -9.83
CA TYR A 166 3.84 0.26 -8.62
C TYR A 166 3.62 1.74 -8.90
N LEU A 167 2.64 2.38 -8.25
CA LEU A 167 2.54 3.83 -8.22
C LEU A 167 3.42 4.34 -7.07
N PHE A 168 4.36 5.25 -7.35
CA PHE A 168 5.20 5.84 -6.31
C PHE A 168 5.74 7.22 -6.70
N ASN A 169 5.63 8.20 -5.79
CA ASN A 169 5.88 9.62 -6.01
C ASN A 169 5.20 10.23 -7.24
N GLY A 170 4.02 9.71 -7.62
CA GLY A 170 3.23 10.13 -8.78
C GLY A 170 3.71 9.53 -10.11
N TYR A 171 4.56 8.50 -10.09
CA TYR A 171 5.08 7.82 -11.27
C TYR A 171 4.74 6.33 -11.24
N GLY A 172 4.53 5.75 -12.42
CA GLY A 172 4.50 4.30 -12.56
C GLY A 172 5.92 3.73 -12.58
N ARG A 173 6.18 2.74 -11.72
CA ARG A 173 7.45 2.05 -11.57
C ARG A 173 7.25 0.60 -12.00
N ILE A 174 7.77 0.24 -13.17
CA ILE A 174 7.68 -1.13 -13.70
C ILE A 174 8.93 -1.88 -13.25
N THR A 175 8.77 -3.12 -12.80
CA THR A 175 9.89 -4.00 -12.43
C THR A 175 10.04 -5.16 -13.41
N GLU A 176 11.16 -5.87 -13.34
CA GLU A 176 11.41 -7.06 -14.16
C GLU A 176 10.62 -8.30 -13.70
N ARG A 177 9.92 -8.20 -12.57
CA ARG A 177 9.30 -9.34 -11.88
C ARG A 177 7.84 -9.50 -12.27
N HIS A 178 7.37 -10.74 -12.26
CA HIS A 178 5.97 -11.13 -12.30
C HIS A 178 5.56 -11.78 -10.97
N PRO A 179 4.29 -11.65 -10.53
CA PRO A 179 3.80 -12.42 -9.40
C PRO A 179 3.94 -13.92 -9.65
N GLY A 180 4.63 -14.62 -8.75
CA GLY A 180 4.92 -16.06 -8.84
C GLY A 180 6.36 -16.38 -9.26
N ASP A 181 7.19 -15.39 -9.59
CA ASP A 181 8.60 -15.58 -9.98
C ASP A 181 9.54 -15.97 -8.82
N SER A 182 9.00 -16.03 -7.61
CA SER A 182 9.75 -16.32 -6.40
C SER A 182 9.02 -17.26 -5.45
N ALA A 183 9.77 -17.80 -4.48
CA ALA A 183 9.20 -18.56 -3.38
C ALA A 183 8.03 -17.80 -2.71
N ASN A 184 7.08 -18.56 -2.19
CA ASN A 184 5.89 -17.99 -1.57
C ASN A 184 6.28 -17.02 -0.42
N PHE A 185 5.55 -15.90 -0.27
CA PHE A 185 5.85 -14.90 0.77
C PHE A 185 5.83 -15.48 2.19
N SER A 186 5.13 -16.59 2.39
CA SER A 186 5.07 -17.28 3.68
C SER A 186 6.40 -17.83 4.21
N ILE A 187 7.46 -17.92 3.39
CA ILE A 187 8.80 -18.32 3.87
C ILE A 187 9.35 -17.38 4.96
N VAL A 188 8.77 -16.18 5.11
CA VAL A 188 9.00 -15.27 6.25
C VAL A 188 8.85 -15.99 7.60
N GLU A 189 7.89 -16.91 7.73
CA GLU A 189 7.63 -17.65 8.97
C GLU A 189 8.85 -18.44 9.47
N GLU A 190 9.72 -18.87 8.55
CA GLU A 190 10.89 -19.70 8.87
C GLU A 190 11.93 -18.95 9.70
N VAL A 191 12.02 -17.62 9.51
CA VAL A 191 13.11 -16.83 10.10
C VAL A 191 12.64 -15.66 10.95
N ILE A 192 11.38 -15.24 10.85
CA ILE A 192 10.86 -14.16 11.70
C ILE A 192 10.98 -14.59 13.18
N PRO A 193 11.42 -13.71 14.10
CA PRO A 193 11.52 -14.05 15.51
C PRO A 193 10.16 -14.44 16.12
N ASP A 194 10.15 -15.46 16.99
CA ASP A 194 8.91 -16.00 17.57
C ASP A 194 8.08 -14.96 18.33
N LYS A 195 8.73 -13.95 18.92
CA LYS A 195 8.06 -12.81 19.60
C LYS A 195 7.12 -12.02 18.67
N PHE A 196 7.32 -12.08 17.35
CA PHE A 196 6.45 -11.46 16.35
C PHE A 196 5.46 -12.45 15.72
N LYS A 197 5.53 -13.74 16.06
CA LYS A 197 4.57 -14.78 15.66
C LYS A 197 3.41 -14.97 16.64
N VAL A 198 3.56 -14.51 17.90
CA VAL A 198 2.70 -14.94 19.01
C VAL A 198 1.26 -14.46 18.86
N LEU A 199 0.32 -15.42 18.76
CA LEU A 199 -1.15 -15.34 18.85
C LEU A 199 -1.75 -13.93 18.76
N LEU A 200 -1.43 -13.27 17.65
CA LEU A 200 -2.07 -12.04 17.30
C LEU A 200 -3.56 -12.33 17.06
N PRO A 201 -4.47 -11.37 17.28
CA PRO A 201 -5.84 -11.53 16.84
C PRO A 201 -5.86 -11.94 15.36
N SER A 202 -6.87 -12.70 14.96
CA SER A 202 -6.94 -13.36 13.66
C SER A 202 -6.80 -12.41 12.45
N ASN A 203 -6.81 -11.11 12.68
CA ASN A 203 -6.68 -10.00 11.74
C ASN A 203 -5.31 -9.30 11.72
N SER A 204 -4.29 -9.81 12.40
CA SER A 204 -2.94 -9.22 12.27
C SER A 204 -2.34 -9.40 10.89
N ASN A 205 -1.41 -8.50 10.54
CA ASN A 205 -0.67 -8.56 9.29
C ASN A 205 0.07 -9.90 9.13
N PHE A 206 0.71 -10.40 10.18
CA PHE A 206 1.37 -11.72 10.14
C PHE A 206 0.39 -12.84 9.79
N ASN A 207 -0.76 -12.92 10.47
CA ASN A 207 -1.72 -13.98 10.19
C ASN A 207 -2.36 -13.84 8.80
N THR A 208 -2.69 -12.62 8.39
CA THR A 208 -3.31 -12.32 7.09
C THR A 208 -2.37 -12.63 5.93
N TYR A 209 -1.12 -12.15 5.99
CA TYR A 209 -0.21 -12.16 4.84
C TYR A 209 0.83 -13.26 4.84
N ILE A 210 1.10 -13.89 5.99
CA ILE A 210 2.07 -14.99 6.09
C ILE A 210 1.36 -16.33 6.29
N ILE A 211 0.41 -16.42 7.23
CA ILE A 211 -0.20 -17.71 7.59
C ILE A 211 -1.36 -18.09 6.65
N LYS A 212 -2.34 -17.20 6.46
CA LYS A 212 -3.53 -17.49 5.63
C LYS A 212 -3.21 -17.56 4.15
N SER A 213 -2.13 -16.91 3.71
CA SER A 213 -1.77 -16.73 2.31
C SER A 213 -0.96 -17.89 1.70
N LYS A 214 -0.53 -18.88 2.51
CA LYS A 214 0.31 -20.02 2.12
C LYS A 214 -0.21 -20.80 0.91
N LYS A 215 -1.52 -20.81 0.69
CA LYS A 215 -2.17 -21.63 -0.35
C LYS A 215 -2.34 -20.90 -1.69
N PHE A 216 -2.05 -19.60 -1.78
CA PHE A 216 -2.25 -18.84 -3.01
C PHE A 216 -0.99 -18.85 -3.89
N THR A 217 -1.13 -19.35 -5.12
CA THR A 217 -0.03 -19.59 -6.06
C THR A 217 0.61 -18.34 -6.66
N GLY A 218 0.17 -17.14 -6.30
CA GLY A 218 0.80 -15.86 -6.67
C GLY A 218 1.25 -15.02 -5.47
N ASN A 219 1.16 -15.55 -4.25
CA ASN A 219 1.59 -14.87 -3.04
C ASN A 219 3.11 -15.01 -2.87
N ASP A 220 3.88 -14.15 -3.53
CA ASP A 220 5.34 -14.14 -3.50
C ASP A 220 5.88 -12.77 -3.01
N ILE A 221 7.17 -12.48 -3.20
CA ILE A 221 7.73 -11.20 -2.76
C ILE A 221 7.01 -9.98 -3.37
N SER A 222 6.43 -10.11 -4.56
CA SER A 222 5.68 -9.02 -5.19
C SER A 222 4.45 -8.63 -4.36
N THR A 223 3.80 -9.59 -3.67
CA THR A 223 2.71 -9.33 -2.73
C THR A 223 3.20 -8.57 -1.50
N GLY A 224 4.34 -8.99 -0.94
CA GLY A 224 4.96 -8.27 0.19
C GLY A 224 5.30 -6.82 -0.16
N VAL A 225 5.80 -6.59 -1.37
CA VAL A 225 6.19 -5.23 -1.83
C VAL A 225 4.98 -4.39 -2.23
N ASP A 226 3.93 -5.01 -2.77
CA ASP A 226 2.64 -4.35 -3.04
C ASP A 226 2.06 -3.75 -1.75
N GLU A 227 1.97 -4.57 -0.71
CA GLU A 227 1.55 -4.16 0.64
C GLU A 227 2.49 -3.12 1.24
N PHE A 228 3.81 -3.31 1.15
CA PHE A 228 4.76 -2.33 1.65
C PHE A 228 4.60 -0.97 0.95
N ASN A 229 4.34 -0.94 -0.37
CA ASN A 229 4.06 0.30 -1.11
C ASN A 229 2.74 0.95 -0.65
N ALA A 230 1.66 0.18 -0.55
CA ALA A 230 0.35 0.67 -0.11
C ALA A 230 0.41 1.25 1.31
N TYR A 231 1.01 0.52 2.25
CA TYR A 231 1.26 1.02 3.61
C TYR A 231 2.14 2.25 3.63
N THR A 232 3.21 2.31 2.83
CA THR A 232 4.10 3.47 2.78
C THR A 232 3.38 4.73 2.29
N ILE A 233 2.60 4.63 1.20
CA ILE A 233 1.84 5.78 0.67
C ILE A 233 0.79 6.26 1.69
N ALA A 234 0.06 5.33 2.31
CA ALA A 234 -0.94 5.65 3.30
C ALA A 234 -0.32 6.19 4.61
N ALA A 235 0.84 5.69 5.04
CA ALA A 235 1.60 6.20 6.18
C ALA A 235 2.15 7.61 5.92
N ASN A 236 2.61 7.88 4.70
CA ASN A 236 2.99 9.24 4.26
C ASN A 236 1.79 10.19 4.35
N LEU A 237 0.60 9.72 3.97
CA LEU A 237 -0.62 10.53 4.06
C LEU A 237 -1.00 10.77 5.53
N GLU A 238 -0.96 9.72 6.36
CA GLU A 238 -1.19 9.82 7.81
C GLU A 238 -0.28 10.87 8.43
N THR A 239 1.03 10.73 8.24
CA THR A 239 2.03 11.66 8.78
C THR A 239 1.88 13.07 8.26
N ASN A 240 1.56 13.27 6.98
CA ASN A 240 1.35 14.62 6.48
C ASN A 240 0.08 15.27 7.05
N LEU A 241 -1.02 14.51 7.14
CA LEU A 241 -2.26 14.99 7.74
C LEU A 241 -2.05 15.39 9.21
N THR A 242 -1.11 14.78 9.94
CA THR A 242 -0.82 15.16 11.34
C THR A 242 -0.44 16.62 11.55
N SER A 243 0.09 17.27 10.51
CA SER A 243 0.50 18.67 10.56
C SER A 243 -0.62 19.64 10.18
N THR A 244 -1.83 19.12 9.90
CA THR A 244 -2.99 19.91 9.50
C THR A 244 -3.99 20.12 10.66
N SER A 245 -4.91 21.07 10.51
CA SER A 245 -5.99 21.31 11.49
C SER A 245 -6.93 20.10 11.65
N VAL A 246 -6.98 19.23 10.65
CA VAL A 246 -7.81 18.01 10.63
C VAL A 246 -7.30 16.99 11.64
N TYR A 247 -5.98 16.87 11.82
CA TYR A 247 -5.40 15.99 12.83
C TYR A 247 -5.77 16.40 14.25
N GLN A 248 -5.79 17.71 14.54
CA GLN A 248 -6.22 18.18 15.87
C GLN A 248 -7.68 17.79 16.15
N LYS A 249 -8.57 17.87 15.14
CA LYS A 249 -9.95 17.40 15.28
C LYS A 249 -10.01 15.90 15.59
N PHE A 250 -9.18 15.09 14.91
CA PHE A 250 -9.12 13.64 15.16
C PHE A 250 -8.51 13.27 16.52
N LYS A 251 -7.50 14.01 16.98
CA LYS A 251 -6.93 13.86 18.32
C LYS A 251 -7.98 14.14 19.40
N THR A 252 -8.86 15.13 19.19
CA THR A 252 -9.94 15.45 20.13
C THR A 252 -11.15 14.53 20.04
N SER A 253 -11.32 13.77 18.95
CA SER A 253 -12.52 12.94 18.71
C SER A 253 -12.47 11.54 19.34
N GLY A 254 -11.75 11.36 20.44
CA GLY A 254 -11.76 10.12 21.24
C GLY A 254 -10.97 8.94 20.67
N LEU A 255 -10.05 9.19 19.72
CA LEU A 255 -9.10 8.18 19.25
C LEU A 255 -7.85 8.20 20.13
N ASP A 256 -7.85 7.42 21.21
CA ASP A 256 -6.76 7.41 22.21
C ASP A 256 -5.50 6.65 21.74
N SER A 257 -5.66 5.75 20.76
CA SER A 257 -4.56 4.99 20.16
C SER A 257 -4.95 4.50 18.77
N TYR A 258 -4.00 4.53 17.85
CA TYR A 258 -4.16 4.09 16.47
C TYR A 258 -2.93 3.33 15.99
N SER A 259 -3.11 2.03 15.74
CA SER A 259 -2.14 1.18 15.03
C SER A 259 -2.47 1.20 13.54
N GLY A 260 -2.15 2.31 12.89
CA GLY A 260 -2.49 2.62 11.50
C GLY A 260 -1.48 2.13 10.48
N ASN A 261 -1.44 2.81 9.33
CA ASN A 261 -0.57 2.44 8.22
C ASN A 261 0.91 2.59 8.57
N ILE A 262 1.28 3.47 9.50
CA ILE A 262 2.68 3.59 9.98
C ILE A 262 3.14 2.28 10.64
N SER A 263 2.29 1.61 11.43
CA SER A 263 2.63 0.32 12.04
C SER A 263 2.68 -0.79 10.98
N GLY A 264 1.70 -0.82 10.07
CA GLY A 264 1.70 -1.80 8.97
C GLY A 264 2.93 -1.67 8.06
N MET A 265 3.36 -0.44 7.76
CA MET A 265 4.59 -0.16 7.03
C MET A 265 5.81 -0.77 7.73
N SER A 266 5.93 -0.59 9.05
CA SER A 266 7.03 -1.19 9.81
C SER A 266 6.96 -2.72 9.88
N ASP A 267 5.76 -3.31 9.95
CA ASP A 267 5.60 -4.76 9.90
C ASP A 267 6.10 -5.31 8.57
N PHE A 268 5.77 -4.65 7.45
CA PHE A 268 6.22 -5.08 6.14
C PHE A 268 7.71 -4.84 5.90
N MET A 269 8.32 -3.80 6.46
CA MET A 269 9.79 -3.70 6.51
C MET A 269 10.39 -4.95 7.16
N LEU A 270 9.89 -5.35 8.33
CA LEU A 270 10.36 -6.58 9.00
C LEU A 270 10.15 -7.82 8.12
N TYR A 271 8.96 -8.00 7.54
CA TYR A 271 8.66 -9.17 6.71
C TYR A 271 9.52 -9.23 5.44
N ILE A 272 9.83 -8.10 4.81
CA ILE A 272 10.71 -8.08 3.62
C ILE A 272 12.13 -8.52 3.98
N LEU A 273 12.69 -8.06 5.11
CA LEU A 273 14.02 -8.52 5.56
C LEU A 273 14.02 -10.01 5.91
N CYS A 274 13.00 -10.47 6.63
CA CYS A 274 12.84 -11.89 6.91
C CYS A 274 12.70 -12.70 5.62
N TYR A 275 11.97 -12.20 4.62
CA TYR A 275 11.85 -12.86 3.32
C TYR A 275 13.22 -12.96 2.63
N PHE A 276 13.99 -11.89 2.56
CA PHE A 276 15.33 -11.90 1.94
C PHE A 276 16.26 -12.88 2.66
N LYS A 277 16.26 -12.87 3.99
CA LYS A 277 17.03 -13.82 4.81
C LYS A 277 16.63 -15.28 4.54
N ALA A 278 15.33 -15.58 4.56
CA ALA A 278 14.82 -16.92 4.28
C ALA A 278 15.16 -17.35 2.86
N ALA A 279 14.98 -16.46 1.88
CA ALA A 279 15.33 -16.72 0.49
C ALA A 279 16.83 -17.02 0.34
N ARG A 280 17.70 -16.24 0.98
CA ARG A 280 19.16 -16.46 0.95
C ARG A 280 19.54 -17.80 1.57
N ALA A 281 18.92 -18.16 2.70
CA ALA A 281 19.26 -19.36 3.45
C ALA A 281 18.71 -20.65 2.84
N HIS A 282 17.50 -20.61 2.27
CA HIS A 282 16.73 -21.81 1.93
C HIS A 282 16.22 -21.86 0.48
N TYR A 283 16.19 -20.71 -0.23
CA TYR A 283 15.68 -20.61 -1.60
C TYR A 283 16.65 -19.84 -2.52
N PRO A 284 17.86 -20.38 -2.77
CA PRO A 284 18.93 -19.65 -3.45
C PRO A 284 18.56 -19.15 -4.86
N SER A 285 17.72 -19.88 -5.61
CA SER A 285 17.21 -19.42 -6.91
C SER A 285 16.33 -18.17 -6.78
N THR A 286 15.47 -18.13 -5.76
CA THR A 286 14.66 -16.95 -5.45
C THR A 286 15.54 -15.76 -5.08
N TYR A 287 16.54 -15.98 -4.22
CA TYR A 287 17.45 -14.92 -3.80
C TYR A 287 18.28 -14.38 -4.98
N GLN A 288 18.82 -15.26 -5.82
CA GLN A 288 19.57 -14.88 -7.01
C GLN A 288 18.71 -14.09 -8.01
N ASN A 289 17.45 -14.49 -8.21
CA ASN A 289 16.51 -13.75 -9.05
C ASN A 289 16.28 -12.33 -8.50
N ILE A 290 16.13 -12.18 -7.17
CA ILE A 290 15.98 -10.86 -6.53
C ILE A 290 17.24 -10.02 -6.73
N GLN A 291 18.42 -10.60 -6.49
CA GLN A 291 19.71 -9.91 -6.63
C GLN A 291 19.93 -9.39 -8.07
N ASN A 292 19.42 -10.10 -9.07
CA ASN A 292 19.52 -9.73 -10.48
C ASN A 292 18.40 -8.78 -10.95
N SER A 293 17.41 -8.46 -10.11
CA SER A 293 16.26 -7.60 -10.46
C SER A 293 16.55 -6.14 -10.14
N HIS A 294 17.28 -5.43 -11.01
CA HIS A 294 17.76 -4.07 -10.74
C HIS A 294 16.64 -3.04 -10.55
N LEU A 295 15.58 -3.06 -11.36
CA LEU A 295 14.44 -2.14 -11.22
C LEU A 295 13.63 -2.44 -9.98
N PHE A 296 13.46 -3.72 -9.64
CA PHE A 296 12.87 -4.14 -8.38
C PHE A 296 13.65 -3.61 -7.18
N LEU A 297 14.97 -3.83 -7.11
CA LEU A 297 15.80 -3.34 -6.02
C LEU A 297 15.84 -1.81 -5.96
N ALA A 298 15.83 -1.12 -7.10
CA ALA A 298 15.67 0.32 -7.16
C ALA A 298 14.32 0.79 -6.59
N HIS A 299 13.24 0.03 -6.77
CA HIS A 299 11.95 0.33 -6.15
C HIS A 299 11.98 0.06 -4.64
N ILE A 300 12.54 -1.06 -4.19
CA ILE A 300 12.76 -1.34 -2.76
C ILE A 300 13.54 -0.21 -2.10
N ASN A 301 14.60 0.29 -2.72
CA ASN A 301 15.39 1.41 -2.18
C ASN A 301 14.55 2.68 -1.99
N ARG A 302 13.69 3.02 -2.96
CA ARG A 302 12.78 4.18 -2.85
C ARG A 302 11.74 3.99 -1.73
N LEU A 303 11.18 2.79 -1.61
CA LEU A 303 10.24 2.45 -0.55
C LEU A 303 10.89 2.55 0.83
N TRP A 304 12.09 1.99 0.97
CA TRP A 304 12.84 1.99 2.22
C TRP A 304 13.14 3.41 2.69
N GLU A 305 13.69 4.25 1.80
CA GLU A 305 13.99 5.65 2.08
C GLU A 305 12.73 6.42 2.52
N SER A 306 11.61 6.21 1.83
CA SER A 306 10.34 6.83 2.19
C SER A 306 9.82 6.35 3.53
N ALA A 307 9.89 5.04 3.81
CA ALA A 307 9.47 4.47 5.08
C ALA A 307 10.30 5.00 6.25
N GLU A 308 11.62 5.12 6.08
CA GLU A 308 12.54 5.69 7.07
C GLU A 308 12.26 7.17 7.36
N ASN A 309 12.03 7.95 6.32
CA ASN A 309 11.63 9.35 6.46
C ASN A 309 10.29 9.46 7.21
N THR A 310 9.33 8.61 6.87
CA THR A 310 8.01 8.61 7.51
C THR A 310 8.05 8.17 8.95
N LEU A 311 8.84 7.16 9.32
CA LEU A 311 9.10 6.80 10.72
C LEU A 311 9.74 7.97 11.47
N SER A 312 10.75 8.62 10.88
CA SER A 312 11.41 9.77 11.50
C SER A 312 10.44 10.92 11.80
N ILE A 313 9.52 11.21 10.87
CA ILE A 313 8.48 12.23 11.04
C ILE A 313 7.40 11.77 12.04
N ALA A 314 7.00 10.49 11.97
CA ALA A 314 5.93 9.93 12.78
C ALA A 314 6.24 9.93 14.27
N TYR A 315 7.52 9.83 14.65
CA TYR A 315 7.95 9.72 16.05
C TYR A 315 7.29 10.76 16.97
N LYS A 316 7.27 12.05 16.59
CA LYS A 316 6.65 13.13 17.39
C LYS A 316 5.13 13.00 17.59
N PHE A 317 4.48 12.09 16.89
CA PHE A 317 3.05 11.83 16.99
C PHE A 317 2.73 10.44 17.57
N THR A 318 3.76 9.71 18.00
CA THR A 318 3.58 8.45 18.70
C THR A 318 3.01 8.64 20.11
N LEU A 319 2.48 7.57 20.69
CA LEU A 319 2.00 7.57 22.07
C LEU A 319 3.07 8.03 23.08
N SER A 320 4.35 7.70 22.87
CA SER A 320 5.44 8.11 23.77
C SER A 320 5.73 9.61 23.74
N GLU A 321 5.30 10.31 22.70
CA GLU A 321 5.40 11.76 22.53
C GLU A 321 4.05 12.48 22.75
N GLY A 322 3.04 11.78 23.28
CA GLY A 322 1.71 12.35 23.55
C GLY A 322 0.86 12.55 22.30
N GLY A 323 1.16 11.84 21.21
CA GLY A 323 0.29 11.69 20.05
C GLY A 323 -0.63 10.46 20.17
N ILE A 324 -1.05 9.91 19.02
CA ILE A 324 -2.03 8.81 18.96
C ILE A 324 -1.46 7.54 18.32
N TYR A 325 -0.32 7.61 17.64
CA TYR A 325 0.16 6.47 16.86
C TYR A 325 0.88 5.46 17.75
N TYR A 326 0.43 4.22 17.66
CA TYR A 326 1.18 3.09 18.18
C TYR A 326 2.15 2.60 17.11
N VAL A 327 3.44 2.66 17.42
CA VAL A 327 4.52 2.10 16.59
C VAL A 327 5.34 1.19 17.50
N ASN A 328 5.45 -0.08 17.13
CA ASN A 328 6.15 -1.06 17.96
C ASN A 328 7.67 -0.87 17.86
N SER A 329 8.28 -0.24 18.87
CA SER A 329 9.73 -0.01 18.91
C SER A 329 10.56 -1.29 18.85
N GLN A 330 10.01 -2.44 19.28
CA GLN A 330 10.69 -3.73 19.15
C GLN A 330 10.79 -4.18 17.69
N VAL A 331 9.78 -3.88 16.86
CA VAL A 331 9.81 -4.15 15.41
C VAL A 331 10.90 -3.29 14.77
N ILE A 332 10.96 -2.01 15.09
CA ILE A 332 12.02 -1.11 14.60
C ILE A 332 13.41 -1.61 15.03
N ALA A 333 13.56 -2.00 16.31
CA ALA A 333 14.84 -2.52 16.80
C ALA A 333 15.26 -3.81 16.07
N GLU A 334 14.30 -4.67 15.72
CA GLU A 334 14.58 -5.90 14.97
C GLU A 334 14.99 -5.61 13.52
N ILE A 335 14.29 -4.71 12.83
CA ILE A 335 14.60 -4.29 11.46
C ILE A 335 16.06 -3.84 11.35
N TYR A 336 16.52 -3.03 12.31
CA TYR A 336 17.89 -2.51 12.34
C TYR A 336 18.87 -3.39 13.14
N SER A 337 18.48 -4.61 13.52
CA SER A 337 19.43 -5.56 14.08
C SER A 337 20.52 -5.88 13.03
N PRO A 338 21.78 -6.10 13.44
CA PRO A 338 22.86 -6.41 12.49
C PRO A 338 22.54 -7.59 11.57
N GLU A 339 21.77 -8.56 12.07
CA GLU A 339 21.40 -9.76 11.33
C GLU A 339 20.42 -9.46 10.19
N LEU A 340 19.35 -8.69 10.43
CA LEU A 340 18.34 -8.41 9.41
C LEU A 340 18.76 -7.29 8.47
N ILE A 341 19.35 -6.21 8.99
CA ILE A 341 19.69 -5.05 8.16
C ILE A 341 20.76 -5.39 7.12
N SER A 342 21.64 -6.36 7.42
CA SER A 342 22.66 -6.84 6.48
C SER A 342 22.08 -7.43 5.19
N GLU A 343 20.81 -7.86 5.18
CA GLU A 343 20.15 -8.32 3.94
C GLU A 343 19.98 -7.18 2.93
N LEU A 344 19.82 -5.93 3.39
CA LEU A 344 19.79 -4.75 2.52
C LEU A 344 21.20 -4.41 2.01
N ASP A 345 22.21 -4.47 2.87
CA ASP A 345 23.61 -4.27 2.48
C ASP A 345 24.01 -5.23 1.35
N LEU A 346 23.65 -6.52 1.49
CA LEU A 346 23.91 -7.56 0.49
C LEU A 346 23.21 -7.31 -0.85
N LEU A 347 22.06 -6.64 -0.83
CA LEU A 347 21.27 -6.29 -2.01
C LEU A 347 21.56 -4.86 -2.51
N GLY A 348 22.46 -4.13 -1.88
CA GLY A 348 22.81 -2.75 -2.23
C GLY A 348 21.67 -1.74 -2.02
N VAL A 349 20.72 -2.03 -1.11
CA VAL A 349 19.64 -1.13 -0.72
C VAL A 349 20.15 -0.21 0.38
N LYS A 350 20.04 1.10 0.18
CA LYS A 350 20.42 2.11 1.17
C LYS A 350 19.43 2.14 2.32
N HIS A 351 19.95 2.31 3.52
CA HIS A 351 19.18 2.47 4.74
C HIS A 351 19.93 3.33 5.75
N LEU A 352 19.22 3.82 6.75
CA LEU A 352 19.80 4.49 7.91
C LEU A 352 20.48 3.47 8.84
N HIS A 353 21.43 3.94 9.62
CA HIS A 353 22.09 3.12 10.64
C HIS A 353 21.24 3.02 11.91
N PHE A 354 21.44 1.95 12.68
CA PHE A 354 20.80 1.73 13.99
C PHE A 354 20.86 2.98 14.88
N ASP A 355 21.99 3.69 14.89
CA ASP A 355 22.21 4.87 15.72
C ASP A 355 21.29 6.06 15.40
N HIS A 356 20.74 6.14 14.18
CA HIS A 356 19.76 7.16 13.82
C HIS A 356 18.53 7.11 14.74
N TRP A 357 18.14 5.90 15.14
CA TRP A 357 16.93 5.65 15.93
C TRP A 357 17.17 5.73 17.44
N ASN A 358 18.43 5.89 17.87
CA ASN A 358 18.79 5.93 19.29
C ASN A 358 18.07 7.04 20.05
N ASN A 359 17.87 8.21 19.43
CA ASN A 359 17.21 9.34 20.06
C ASN A 359 15.68 9.32 19.90
N THR A 360 15.14 8.40 19.11
CA THR A 360 13.70 8.28 18.84
C THR A 360 13.14 7.00 19.45
N TYR A 361 13.03 5.94 18.67
CA TYR A 361 12.36 4.70 19.06
C TYR A 361 13.14 3.89 20.12
N PHE A 362 14.45 4.12 20.29
CA PHE A 362 15.28 3.36 21.23
C PHE A 362 15.64 4.13 22.51
N SER A 363 15.44 5.46 22.57
CA SER A 363 15.86 6.30 23.71
C SER A 363 15.05 6.06 24.99
N LYS A 364 13.80 5.62 24.87
CA LYS A 364 12.85 5.56 26.00
C LYS A 364 12.75 4.21 26.74
N ASN A 365 13.47 3.17 26.30
CA ASN A 365 13.56 1.91 27.06
C ASN A 365 14.53 1.96 28.26
N ARG A 366 15.18 3.11 28.54
CA ARG A 366 16.00 3.29 29.74
C ARG A 366 15.22 3.74 30.99
N GLY A 367 13.90 3.95 30.90
CA GLY A 367 13.11 4.55 31.98
C GLY A 367 11.77 3.88 32.34
N ILE A 368 11.25 2.92 31.56
CA ILE A 368 9.97 2.27 31.88
C ILE A 368 10.23 1.11 32.85
N LYS A 369 10.37 1.44 34.14
CA LYS A 369 9.96 0.51 35.20
C LYS A 369 8.43 0.46 35.19
N ASN A 370 7.89 -0.74 35.00
CA ASN A 370 6.49 -1.11 35.24
C ASN A 370 5.45 -0.43 34.32
N LEU A 371 5.11 -1.10 33.21
CA LEU A 371 3.71 -1.08 32.77
C LEU A 371 2.98 -2.16 33.60
N PRO A 372 1.81 -1.84 34.19
CA PRO A 372 1.04 -2.84 34.93
C PRO A 372 0.51 -3.87 33.94
N GLU A 373 0.74 -5.15 34.24
CA GLU A 373 -0.02 -6.26 33.66
C GLU A 373 -1.51 -5.98 33.89
N LYS A 374 -2.28 -5.92 32.80
CA LYS A 374 -3.74 -6.00 32.82
C LYS A 374 -4.20 -6.95 31.74
#